data_AF-A0A2J7ZJ71-F1
#
_entry.id   AF-A0A2J7ZJ71-F1
#
_cell.length_a   1.000
_cell.length_b   1.000
_cell.length_c   1.000
_cell.angle_alpha   90.00
_cell.angle_beta   90.00
_cell.angle_gamma   90.00
#
_symmetry.space_group_name_H-M   'P 1'
#
loop_
_entity.id
_entity.type
_entity.pdbx_description
1 polymer ?
#
loop_
_entity_poly.entity_id
_entity_poly.type
_entity_poly.pdbx_seq_one_letter_code
_entity_poly.pdbx_strand_id
1 'polypeptide(L)'
;MANALLDPNPDRFSIFPIRDQAVWNFYKKAQASIWTAEEIDLSMDKWDDLKEDEQHFIKHILAFFATSDGIVNENLASRFMREIQLPEARIRPISAPMEELVHIYENDDVLAVKRSGCLTMTFFDKDVAVMEEALGVLALV
;
A
#
# COMPACT_ATOMS: atom_id res chain seq x y z
N MET A 1 -11.54 -8.70 30.03
CA MET A 1 -12.37 -9.03 28.86
C MET A 1 -11.43 -9.61 27.82
N ALA A 2 -11.72 -10.78 27.28
CA ALA A 2 -10.90 -11.42 26.25
C ALA A 2 -11.08 -10.64 24.93
N ASN A 3 -9.99 -10.09 24.38
CA ASN A 3 -10.00 -9.46 23.08
C ASN A 3 -9.74 -10.54 22.04
N ALA A 4 -10.83 -11.12 21.51
CA ALA A 4 -10.78 -12.20 20.52
C ALA A 4 -9.93 -11.90 19.26
N LEU A 5 -9.63 -10.62 19.00
CA LEU A 5 -8.74 -10.17 17.93
C LEU A 5 -7.25 -10.34 18.23
N LEU A 6 -6.84 -10.18 19.49
CA LEU A 6 -5.43 -10.12 19.93
C LEU A 6 -5.02 -11.31 20.80
N ASP A 7 -5.99 -12.03 21.36
CA ASP A 7 -5.72 -13.16 22.24
C ASP A 7 -5.19 -14.36 21.42
N PRO A 8 -4.09 -15.00 21.84
CA PRO A 8 -3.50 -16.12 21.11
C PRO A 8 -4.49 -17.29 21.00
N ASN A 9 -4.59 -17.84 19.79
CA ASN A 9 -5.52 -18.93 19.48
C ASN A 9 -4.75 -20.15 18.91
N PRO A 10 -4.08 -20.94 19.77
CA PRO A 10 -3.24 -22.06 19.35
C PRO A 10 -4.04 -23.23 18.75
N ASP A 11 -5.36 -23.28 18.94
CA ASP A 11 -6.19 -24.43 18.55
C ASP A 11 -6.83 -24.26 17.16
N ARG A 12 -6.58 -23.13 16.48
CA ARG A 12 -7.27 -22.79 15.24
C ARG A 12 -6.33 -22.38 14.11
N PHE A 13 -5.79 -23.39 13.45
CA PHE A 13 -5.00 -23.24 12.22
C PHE A 13 -5.85 -23.25 10.95
N SER A 14 -7.06 -23.83 11.01
CA SER A 14 -8.00 -23.83 9.89
C SER A 14 -8.99 -22.66 10.02
N ILE A 15 -9.26 -22.01 8.89
CA ILE A 15 -10.26 -20.95 8.78
C ILE A 15 -11.68 -21.52 8.92
N PHE A 16 -11.88 -22.75 8.47
CA PHE A 16 -13.18 -23.41 8.57
C PHE A 16 -13.33 -24.14 9.91
N PRO A 17 -14.53 -24.05 10.55
CA PRO A 17 -15.69 -23.26 10.16
C PRO A 17 -15.52 -21.75 10.46
N ILE A 18 -16.09 -20.89 9.61
CA ILE A 18 -16.06 -19.42 9.77
C ILE A 18 -16.87 -19.05 11.02
N ARG A 19 -16.26 -18.29 11.94
CA ARG A 19 -16.91 -17.82 13.18
C ARG A 19 -17.36 -16.37 13.06
N ASP A 20 -16.58 -15.53 12.36
CA ASP A 20 -16.92 -14.13 12.10
C ASP A 20 -17.27 -13.91 10.63
N GLN A 21 -18.56 -13.90 10.34
CA GLN A 21 -19.07 -13.70 8.98
C GLN A 21 -18.89 -12.25 8.50
N ALA A 22 -18.86 -11.27 9.41
CA ALA A 22 -18.72 -9.86 9.03
C ALA A 22 -17.31 -9.59 8.49
N VAL A 23 -16.29 -10.06 9.22
CA VAL A 23 -14.88 -9.97 8.79
C VAL A 23 -14.65 -10.75 7.51
N TRP A 24 -15.23 -11.95 7.40
CA TRP A 24 -15.12 -12.76 6.19
C TRP A 24 -15.76 -12.10 4.95
N ASN A 25 -16.95 -11.51 5.10
CA ASN A 25 -17.61 -10.79 4.03
C ASN A 25 -16.80 -9.55 3.59
N PHE A 26 -16.17 -8.86 4.54
CA PHE A 26 -15.28 -7.74 4.23
C PHE A 26 -14.05 -8.19 3.43
N TYR A 27 -13.41 -9.28 3.85
CA TYR A 27 -12.32 -9.91 3.08
C TYR A 27 -12.78 -10.28 1.66
N LYS A 28 -13.96 -10.89 1.51
CA LYS A 28 -14.50 -11.26 0.20
C LYS A 28 -14.82 -10.05 -0.68
N LYS A 29 -15.24 -8.94 -0.08
CA LYS A 29 -15.44 -7.68 -0.80
C LYS A 29 -14.10 -7.10 -1.27
N ALA A 30 -13.07 -7.08 -0.43
CA ALA A 30 -11.73 -6.65 -0.82
C ALA A 30 -11.15 -7.55 -1.94
N GLN A 31 -11.27 -8.87 -1.81
CA GLN A 31 -10.85 -9.83 -2.83
C GLN A 31 -11.54 -9.60 -4.20
N ALA A 32 -12.77 -9.11 -4.21
CA ALA A 32 -13.49 -8.79 -5.44
C ALA A 32 -13.05 -7.47 -6.09
N SER A 33 -12.17 -6.70 -5.43
CA SER A 33 -11.62 -5.42 -5.89
C SER A 33 -10.12 -5.50 -6.20
N ILE A 34 -9.59 -6.72 -6.35
CA ILE A 34 -8.21 -6.93 -6.82
C ILE A 34 -8.13 -6.53 -8.29
N TRP A 35 -7.08 -5.80 -8.63
CA TRP A 35 -6.73 -5.36 -9.98
C TRP A 35 -5.21 -5.47 -10.16
N THR A 36 -4.73 -5.47 -11.40
CA THR A 36 -3.29 -5.44 -11.70
C THR A 36 -2.88 -4.16 -12.42
N ALA A 37 -1.62 -3.73 -12.23
CA ALA A 37 -1.12 -2.49 -12.82
C ALA A 37 -1.25 -2.43 -14.35
N GLU A 38 -1.17 -3.58 -15.00
CA GLU A 38 -1.33 -3.72 -16.45
C GLU A 38 -2.77 -3.47 -16.94
N GLU A 39 -3.76 -3.40 -16.05
CA GLU A 39 -5.13 -3.05 -16.39
C GLU A 39 -5.31 -1.55 -16.69
N ILE A 40 -4.31 -0.72 -16.37
CA ILE A 40 -4.33 0.73 -16.58
C ILE A 40 -3.57 1.08 -17.86
N ASP A 41 -4.29 1.60 -18.86
CA ASP A 41 -3.70 2.04 -20.12
C ASP A 41 -3.23 3.51 -20.05
N LEU A 42 -1.91 3.70 -20.02
CA LEU A 42 -1.26 5.01 -19.99
C LEU A 42 -0.98 5.61 -21.37
N SER A 43 -1.37 4.94 -22.46
CA SER A 43 -1.02 5.34 -23.83
C SER A 43 -1.68 6.64 -24.29
N MET A 44 -2.82 7.01 -23.70
CA MET A 44 -3.59 8.21 -24.05
C MET A 44 -3.25 9.45 -23.20
N ASP A 45 -2.28 9.32 -22.29
CA ASP A 45 -1.91 10.42 -21.40
C ASP A 45 -1.24 11.57 -22.14
N LYS A 46 -1.78 12.78 -21.96
CA LYS A 46 -1.27 14.02 -22.53
C LYS A 46 -0.17 14.65 -21.68
N TRP A 47 0.85 13.86 -21.35
CA TRP A 47 1.95 14.33 -20.51
C TRP A 47 2.73 15.49 -21.15
N ASP A 48 3.00 15.37 -22.46
CA ASP A 48 3.80 16.35 -23.20
C ASP A 48 3.08 17.69 -23.45
N ASP A 49 1.75 17.73 -23.30
CA ASP A 49 0.94 18.95 -23.46
C ASP A 49 0.95 19.83 -22.19
N LEU A 50 1.47 19.32 -21.06
CA LEU A 50 1.52 20.02 -19.78
C LEU A 50 2.74 20.95 -19.67
N LYS A 51 2.62 22.02 -18.89
CA LYS A 51 3.76 22.90 -18.60
C LYS A 51 4.77 22.22 -17.69
N GLU A 52 6.03 22.64 -17.77
CA GLU A 52 7.12 22.09 -16.94
C GLU A 52 6.82 22.18 -15.43
N ASP A 53 6.21 23.28 -14.97
CA ASP A 53 5.79 23.45 -13.58
C ASP A 53 4.70 22.44 -13.15
N GLU A 54 3.74 22.16 -14.05
CA GLU A 54 2.66 21.20 -13.80
C GLU A 54 3.20 19.77 -13.78
N GLN A 55 4.12 19.45 -14.69
CA GLN A 55 4.83 18.18 -14.71
C GLN A 55 5.67 17.97 -13.45
N HIS A 56 6.36 19.02 -12.98
CA HIS A 56 7.14 18.97 -11.74
C HIS A 56 6.24 18.71 -10.53
N PHE A 57 5.10 19.40 -10.45
CA PHE A 57 4.12 19.21 -9.38
C PHE A 57 3.56 17.79 -9.34
N ILE A 58 3.16 17.24 -10.49
CA ILE A 58 2.60 15.89 -10.58
C ILE A 58 3.65 14.83 -10.22
N LYS A 59 4.90 14.97 -10.69
CA LYS A 59 6.01 14.07 -10.30
C LYS A 59 6.24 14.06 -8.79
N HIS A 60 6.14 15.22 -8.13
CA HIS A 60 6.33 15.33 -6.70
C HIS A 60 5.22 14.64 -5.91
N ILE A 61 3.96 14.76 -6.37
CA ILE A 61 2.82 14.05 -5.78
C ILE A 61 2.95 12.53 -5.96
N LEU A 62 3.31 12.08 -7.16
CA LEU A 62 3.48 10.65 -7.43
C LEU A 62 4.61 10.04 -6.59
N ALA A 63 5.73 10.76 -6.43
CA ALA A 63 6.82 10.35 -5.55
C ALA A 63 6.39 10.28 -4.06
N PHE A 64 5.51 11.20 -3.63
CA PHE A 64 4.93 11.18 -2.29
C PHE A 64 4.10 9.91 -2.06
N PHE A 65 3.20 9.57 -2.98
CA PHE A 65 2.34 8.38 -2.87
C PHE A 65 3.12 7.07 -2.94
N ALA A 66 4.04 6.93 -3.90
CA ALA A 66 4.91 5.75 -4.00
C ALA A 66 5.65 5.48 -2.68
N THR A 67 6.12 6.55 -2.01
CA THR A 67 6.84 6.45 -0.74
C THR A 67 5.90 6.16 0.44
N SER A 68 4.74 6.82 0.51
CA SER A 68 3.80 6.63 1.62
C SER A 68 3.25 5.21 1.66
N ASP A 69 2.91 4.66 0.50
CA ASP A 69 2.33 3.33 0.38
C ASP A 69 3.36 2.26 0.81
N GLY A 70 4.64 2.48 0.50
CA GLY A 70 5.75 1.65 0.99
C GLY A 70 5.85 1.60 2.52
N ILE A 71 5.71 2.74 3.19
CA ILE A 71 5.77 2.83 4.67
C ILE A 71 4.55 2.15 5.31
N VAL A 72 3.36 2.37 4.76
CA VAL A 72 2.11 1.74 5.23
C VAL A 72 2.19 0.22 5.08
N ASN A 73 2.74 -0.25 3.96
CA ASN A 73 2.94 -1.67 3.71
C ASN A 73 3.88 -2.33 4.75
N GLU A 74 4.99 -1.68 5.09
CA GLU A 74 5.91 -2.18 6.12
C GLU A 74 5.24 -2.25 7.50
N ASN A 75 4.38 -1.28 7.85
CA ASN A 75 3.62 -1.28 9.09
C ASN A 75 2.59 -2.44 9.13
N LEU A 76 1.86 -2.65 8.02
CA LEU A 76 0.90 -3.74 7.86
C LEU A 76 1.58 -5.12 7.99
N ALA A 77 2.71 -5.30 7.31
CA ALA A 77 3.46 -6.56 7.34
C ALA A 77 4.09 -6.85 8.71
N SER A 78 4.71 -5.84 9.35
CA SER A 78 5.48 -6.06 10.58
C SER A 78 4.61 -6.08 11.85
N ARG A 79 3.62 -5.19 11.98
CA ARG A 79 2.81 -5.04 13.20
C ARG A 79 1.52 -5.84 13.13
N PHE A 80 0.71 -5.63 12.10
CA PHE A 80 -0.63 -6.23 12.02
C PHE A 80 -0.61 -7.74 11.83
N MET A 81 0.37 -8.29 11.09
CA MET A 81 0.52 -9.75 10.97
C MET A 81 0.89 -10.42 12.29
N ARG A 82 1.59 -9.71 13.19
CA ARG A 82 2.01 -10.25 14.49
C ARG A 82 0.92 -10.15 15.54
N GLU A 83 0.17 -9.06 15.55
CA GLU A 83 -0.77 -8.74 16.62
C GLU A 83 -2.14 -9.41 16.43
N ILE A 84 -2.65 -9.49 15.20
CA ILE A 84 -3.95 -10.10 14.94
C ILE A 84 -3.84 -11.61 15.08
N GLN A 85 -4.61 -12.20 15.99
CA GLN A 85 -4.64 -13.65 16.25
C GLN A 85 -5.88 -14.34 15.67
N LEU A 86 -6.93 -13.58 15.33
CA LEU A 86 -8.17 -14.13 14.76
C LEU A 86 -7.94 -14.62 13.31
N PRO A 87 -8.14 -15.90 12.97
CA PRO A 87 -7.85 -16.45 11.64
C PRO A 87 -8.55 -15.74 10.48
N GLU A 88 -9.83 -15.37 10.59
CA GLU A 88 -10.55 -14.64 9.54
C GLU A 88 -9.99 -13.24 9.33
N ALA A 89 -9.55 -12.60 10.42
CA ALA A 89 -8.96 -11.27 10.37
C ALA A 89 -7.48 -11.30 10.02
N ARG A 90 -6.78 -12.45 10.07
CA ARG A 90 -5.37 -12.59 9.65
C ARG A 90 -5.21 -12.61 8.14
N ILE A 91 -6.20 -13.15 7.42
CA ILE A 91 -6.12 -13.27 5.96
C ILE A 91 -6.08 -11.90 5.30
N ARG A 92 -6.83 -10.93 5.84
CA ARG A 92 -6.92 -9.58 5.28
C ARG A 92 -5.60 -8.77 5.40
N PRO A 93 -4.90 -8.71 6.55
CA PRO A 93 -3.54 -8.20 6.66
C PRO A 93 -2.49 -8.98 5.86
N ILE A 94 -2.76 -10.22 5.45
CA ILE A 94 -1.88 -10.98 4.53
C ILE A 94 -2.12 -10.54 3.08
N SER A 95 -3.37 -10.26 2.69
CA SER A 95 -3.68 -9.83 1.32
C SER A 95 -3.50 -8.33 1.07
N ALA A 96 -3.69 -7.47 2.09
CA ALA A 96 -3.55 -6.02 1.95
C ALA A 96 -2.13 -5.58 1.49
N PRO A 97 -1.02 -6.14 2.02
CA PRO A 97 0.32 -5.88 1.49
C PRO A 97 0.48 -6.14 0.00
N MET A 98 -0.23 -7.14 -0.55
CA MET A 98 -0.20 -7.39 -2.00
C MET A 98 -0.92 -6.29 -2.77
N GLU A 99 -2.05 -5.79 -2.27
CA GLU A 99 -2.80 -4.70 -2.91
C GLU A 99 -2.01 -3.38 -2.86
N GLU A 100 -1.37 -3.07 -1.73
CA GLU A 100 -0.46 -1.91 -1.59
C GLU A 100 0.76 -2.00 -2.52
N LEU A 101 1.30 -3.21 -2.75
CA LEU A 101 2.39 -3.41 -3.72
C LEU A 101 1.96 -3.11 -5.16
N VAL A 102 0.69 -3.35 -5.52
CA VAL A 102 0.16 -2.96 -6.83
C VAL A 102 0.13 -1.43 -6.96
N HIS A 103 -0.23 -0.70 -5.90
CA HIS A 103 -0.26 0.77 -5.90
C HIS A 103 1.16 1.36 -5.97
N ILE A 104 2.10 0.81 -5.22
CA ILE A 104 3.52 1.21 -5.29
C ILE A 104 4.05 0.97 -6.71
N TYR A 105 3.80 -0.21 -7.28
CA TYR A 105 4.25 -0.55 -8.62
C TYR A 105 3.62 0.36 -9.68
N GLU A 106 2.33 0.67 -9.58
CA GLU A 106 1.65 1.62 -10.46
C GLU A 106 2.30 3.01 -10.36
N ASN A 107 2.46 3.54 -9.16
CA ASN A 107 3.03 4.88 -8.94
C ASN A 107 4.47 4.95 -9.47
N ASP A 108 5.28 3.91 -9.26
CA ASP A 108 6.63 3.81 -9.78
C ASP A 108 6.66 3.65 -11.31
N ASP A 109 5.74 2.88 -11.90
CA ASP A 109 5.66 2.69 -13.35
C ASP A 109 5.20 3.97 -14.05
N VAL A 110 4.21 4.69 -13.51
CA VAL A 110 3.82 6.02 -13.99
C VAL A 110 5.01 6.97 -13.89
N LEU A 111 5.73 6.98 -12.77
CA LEU A 111 6.93 7.81 -12.62
C LEU A 111 8.04 7.41 -13.62
N ALA A 112 8.20 6.12 -13.91
CA ALA A 112 9.19 5.59 -14.85
C ALA A 112 8.85 5.92 -16.30
N VAL A 113 7.58 5.77 -16.71
CA VAL A 113 7.09 6.11 -18.06
C VAL A 113 7.19 7.61 -18.32
N LYS A 114 6.97 8.47 -17.31
CA LYS A 114 7.06 9.94 -17.45
C LYS A 114 8.47 10.51 -17.23
N ARG A 115 9.51 9.66 -17.15
CA ARG A 115 10.91 10.10 -16.97
C ARG A 115 11.64 10.30 -18.29
N SER A 116 11.89 11.57 -18.61
CA SER A 116 13.07 11.99 -19.37
C SER A 116 14.31 12.01 -18.46
N GLY A 117 14.88 10.84 -18.17
CA GLY A 117 16.23 10.72 -17.59
C GLY A 117 16.34 10.67 -16.05
N CYS A 118 16.94 9.57 -15.58
CA CYS A 118 17.71 9.39 -14.34
C CYS A 118 17.48 10.40 -13.19
N LEU A 119 16.52 10.12 -12.31
CA LEU A 119 16.32 10.86 -11.04
C LEU A 119 16.07 9.92 -9.84
N THR A 120 16.31 8.62 -9.98
CA THR A 120 15.94 7.59 -8.98
C THR A 120 16.83 7.50 -7.75
N MET A 121 17.86 8.33 -7.58
CA MET A 121 18.70 8.27 -6.37
C MET A 121 19.03 9.61 -5.74
N THR A 122 18.98 10.73 -6.46
CA THR A 122 19.37 12.03 -5.91
C THR A 122 18.25 12.78 -5.21
N PHE A 123 16.97 12.53 -5.55
CA PHE A 123 15.82 13.04 -4.79
C PHE A 123 15.59 12.25 -3.49
N PHE A 124 16.03 10.99 -3.44
CA PHE A 124 15.88 10.10 -2.29
C PHE A 124 16.74 10.51 -1.07
N ASP A 125 17.81 11.27 -1.22
CA ASP A 125 18.69 11.57 -0.06
C ASP A 125 18.36 12.88 0.68
N LYS A 126 17.71 13.85 0.03
CA LYS A 126 17.50 15.19 0.62
C LYS A 126 16.08 15.46 1.09
N ASP A 127 15.08 14.90 0.40
CA ASP A 127 13.68 15.11 0.74
C ASP A 127 13.10 13.96 1.56
N VAL A 128 13.77 12.80 1.65
CA VAL A 128 13.37 11.71 2.56
C VAL A 128 13.41 12.14 4.02
N ALA A 129 14.30 13.02 4.45
CA ALA A 129 14.30 13.51 5.83
C ALA A 129 13.06 14.39 6.15
N VAL A 130 12.65 15.23 5.19
CA VAL A 130 11.44 16.07 5.32
C VAL A 130 10.18 15.22 5.26
N MET A 131 10.21 14.18 4.42
CA MET A 131 9.14 13.21 4.28
C MET A 131 9.07 12.25 5.47
N GLU A 132 10.19 11.82 6.06
CA GLU A 132 10.25 11.05 7.31
C GLU A 132 9.71 11.85 8.49
N GLU A 133 9.95 13.16 8.56
CA GLU A 133 9.32 14.03 9.57
C GLU A 133 7.80 14.17 9.34
N ALA A 134 7.35 14.31 8.10
CA ALA A 134 5.93 14.42 7.76
C ALA A 134 5.17 13.07 7.88
N LEU A 135 5.82 11.96 7.55
CA LEU A 135 5.29 10.59 7.53
C LEU A 135 5.56 9.85 8.85
N GLY A 136 6.47 10.33 9.69
CA GLY A 136 6.69 9.81 11.05
C GLY A 136 5.46 9.94 11.94
N VAL A 137 4.56 10.87 11.62
CA VAL A 137 3.23 10.99 12.23
C VAL A 137 2.26 9.90 11.73
N LEU A 138 2.42 9.43 10.49
CA LEU A 138 1.62 8.36 9.87
C LEU A 138 2.08 6.96 10.27
N ALA A 139 3.39 6.73 10.50
CA ALA A 139 3.94 5.45 10.97
C ALA A 139 3.59 5.08 12.43
N LEU A 140 3.00 6.02 13.17
CA LEU A 140 2.48 5.84 14.53
C LEU A 140 0.97 5.55 14.58
N VAL A 141 0.28 5.55 13.44
CA VAL A 141 -1.14 5.16 13.31
C VAL A 141 -1.27 3.69 12.91
#